data_AF-A0A8S3U8L0-F1
#
_entry.id   AF-A0A8S3U8L0-F1
#
_cell.length_a   1.000
_cell.length_b   1.000
_cell.length_c   1.000
_cell.angle_alpha   90.00
_cell.angle_beta   90.00
_cell.angle_gamma   90.00
#
_symmetry.space_group_name_H-M   'P 1'
#
loop_
_entity.id
_entity.type
_entity.pdbx_description
1 polymer ?
#
loop_
_entity_poly.entity_id
_entity_poly.type
_entity_poly.pdbx_seq_one_letter_code
_entity_poly.pdbx_strand_id
1 'polypeptide(L)'
;MEELILLLPEGNVIRENYESASKAIVDMNSSDLKKEIENFVSAALEIKKSNNEDFSSNISIGVKLVRGAFKILSSLKDNPVAASAYYILSIGMAAFNMKEEPNINNVTKGILGQEKDQEMTNECDGAKLVFISSTKFLCGIGVGKLASHEISSLSAHVPIDTGVSLLGKLASIIKDLQNKTCRIHLDVRKTLQFERLMKYAHMYCCLAILRKGVLLHMYTLLHISDSPGIANGIKAVLDEQNAQDTSLLEFLTKPNKENVILSFFFDPIQYEIVEKFLGLREMKENELKHLTEGPFTIRPLANPTKRLYMANVPGSFIRVSDNVEDSQTKFRFHAKYYNTFTISSLRWPEYFIRMEMGGLWVAGKKGSPDGQADFKIVQVKDKEKTYYLLAPTAMKTTLLYAAFKGRVCGETCKPNNNQFWMIEKC
;
A
#
# COMPACT_ATOMS: atom_id res chain seq x y z
N MET A 1 -19.64 -15.20 -11.62
CA MET A 1 -19.85 -14.97 -10.17
C MET A 1 -19.17 -16.07 -9.35
N GLU A 2 -19.29 -17.34 -9.77
CA GLU A 2 -18.61 -18.49 -9.16
C GLU A 2 -17.06 -18.41 -9.21
N GLU A 3 -16.45 -17.85 -10.27
CA GLU A 3 -14.99 -17.62 -10.32
C GLU A 3 -14.47 -16.55 -9.34
N LEU A 4 -15.34 -15.66 -8.82
CA LEU A 4 -14.99 -14.63 -7.83
C LEU A 4 -15.07 -15.16 -6.39
N ILE A 5 -15.81 -16.25 -6.17
CA ILE A 5 -16.03 -16.90 -4.86
C ILE A 5 -14.90 -17.90 -4.55
N LEU A 6 -14.22 -18.42 -5.58
CA LEU A 6 -13.07 -19.34 -5.46
C LEU A 6 -11.75 -18.66 -5.01
N LEU A 7 -11.75 -17.35 -4.78
CA LEU A 7 -10.56 -16.57 -4.39
C LEU A 7 -10.46 -16.25 -2.89
N LEU A 8 -11.30 -16.86 -2.04
CA LEU A 8 -11.25 -16.66 -0.59
C LEU A 8 -10.64 -17.89 0.10
N PRO A 9 -9.38 -17.82 0.58
CA PRO A 9 -8.81 -18.90 1.38
C PRO A 9 -9.44 -18.91 2.78
N GLU A 10 -9.98 -20.07 3.14
CA GLU A 10 -10.07 -20.62 4.50
C GLU A 10 -10.99 -19.95 5.53
N GLY A 11 -12.30 -20.17 5.36
CA GLY A 11 -13.32 -19.88 6.40
C GLY A 11 -13.37 -20.86 7.58
N ASN A 12 -12.62 -21.97 7.57
CA ASN A 12 -12.66 -22.97 8.64
C ASN A 12 -11.53 -22.83 9.67
N VAL A 13 -10.35 -22.33 9.29
CA VAL A 13 -9.21 -22.15 10.21
C VAL A 13 -9.38 -20.91 11.10
N ILE A 14 -10.05 -19.87 10.60
CA ILE A 14 -10.26 -18.62 11.35
C ILE A 14 -11.32 -18.79 12.45
N ARG A 15 -12.34 -19.63 12.24
CA ARG A 15 -13.42 -19.82 13.21
C ARG A 15 -12.98 -20.65 14.43
N GLU A 16 -12.21 -21.72 14.20
CA GLU A 16 -11.64 -22.53 15.30
C GLU A 16 -10.59 -21.75 16.10
N ASN A 17 -9.82 -20.88 15.43
CA ASN A 17 -8.86 -19.99 16.09
C ASN A 17 -9.55 -18.83 16.84
N TYR A 18 -10.68 -18.32 16.36
CA TYR A 18 -11.43 -17.24 16.99
C TYR A 18 -12.20 -17.70 18.24
N GLU A 19 -12.84 -18.88 18.20
CA GLU A 19 -13.53 -19.45 19.36
C GLU A 19 -12.52 -19.91 20.43
N SER A 20 -11.34 -20.42 20.03
CA SER A 20 -10.22 -20.69 20.96
C SER A 20 -9.61 -19.41 21.54
N ALA A 21 -9.43 -18.36 20.74
CA ALA A 21 -8.86 -17.08 21.21
C ALA A 21 -9.82 -16.33 22.14
N SER A 22 -11.12 -16.30 21.84
CA SER A 22 -12.13 -15.65 22.68
C SER A 22 -12.31 -16.37 24.02
N LYS A 23 -12.16 -17.70 24.04
CA LYS A 23 -12.18 -18.51 25.28
C LYS A 23 -10.89 -18.32 26.10
N ALA A 24 -9.73 -18.28 25.43
CA ALA A 24 -8.43 -18.03 26.09
C ALA A 24 -8.31 -16.60 26.66
N ILE A 25 -8.94 -15.60 26.04
CA ILE A 25 -8.99 -14.21 26.55
C ILE A 25 -9.91 -14.09 27.78
N VAL A 26 -10.95 -14.93 27.87
CA VAL A 26 -11.86 -14.99 29.02
C VAL A 26 -11.23 -15.79 30.18
N ASP A 27 -10.46 -16.84 29.88
CA ASP A 27 -9.79 -17.69 30.87
C ASP A 27 -8.45 -17.09 31.39
N MET A 28 -7.80 -16.20 30.63
CA MET A 28 -6.67 -15.39 31.11
C MET A 28 -7.19 -14.19 31.92
N ASN A 29 -7.25 -14.33 33.25
CA ASN A 29 -7.55 -13.20 34.14
C ASN A 29 -6.65 -12.00 33.80
N SER A 30 -7.27 -10.93 33.28
CA SER A 30 -6.59 -9.70 32.81
C SER A 30 -5.67 -9.02 33.84
N SER A 31 -5.73 -9.43 35.11
CA SER A 31 -4.87 -8.92 36.18
C SER A 31 -3.43 -9.41 36.11
N ASP A 32 -3.18 -10.66 35.70
CA ASP A 32 -1.85 -11.27 35.85
C ASP A 32 -0.89 -10.87 34.74
N LEU A 33 -1.38 -10.84 33.49
CA LEU A 33 -0.61 -10.34 32.35
C LEU A 33 -0.36 -8.83 32.47
N LYS A 34 -1.36 -8.07 32.92
CA LYS A 34 -1.22 -6.64 33.20
C LYS A 34 -0.16 -6.38 34.28
N LYS A 35 -0.14 -7.18 35.35
CA LYS A 35 0.86 -7.10 36.42
C LYS A 35 2.27 -7.48 35.93
N GLU A 36 2.42 -8.47 35.04
CA GLU A 36 3.71 -8.78 34.43
C GLU A 36 4.21 -7.69 33.49
N ILE A 37 3.32 -7.06 32.70
CA ILE A 37 3.66 -5.91 31.85
C ILE A 37 4.03 -4.69 32.70
N GLU A 38 3.28 -4.40 33.77
CA GLU A 38 3.59 -3.31 34.70
C GLU A 38 4.93 -3.53 35.42
N ASN A 39 5.26 -4.78 35.79
CA ASN A 39 6.56 -5.13 36.37
C ASN A 39 7.70 -4.99 35.34
N PHE A 40 7.47 -5.37 34.08
CA PHE A 40 8.43 -5.22 32.99
C PHE A 40 8.72 -3.74 32.69
N VAL A 41 7.68 -2.92 32.60
CA VAL A 41 7.79 -1.47 32.37
C VAL A 41 8.43 -0.78 33.58
N SER A 42 8.10 -1.17 34.80
CA SER A 42 8.72 -0.62 36.01
C SER A 42 10.22 -0.95 36.10
N ALA A 43 10.63 -2.17 35.73
CA ALA A 43 12.04 -2.54 35.66
C ALA A 43 12.80 -1.77 34.58
N ALA A 44 12.17 -1.51 33.42
CA ALA A 44 12.75 -0.67 32.36
C ALA A 44 12.89 0.81 32.80
N LEU A 45 11.98 1.31 33.63
CA LEU A 45 12.03 2.66 34.19
C LEU A 45 13.08 2.81 35.31
N GLU A 46 13.37 1.75 36.08
CA GLU A 46 14.49 1.76 37.05
C GLU A 46 15.85 1.89 36.36
N ILE A 47 16.04 1.27 35.18
CA ILE A 47 17.26 1.42 34.34
C ILE A 47 17.45 2.88 33.90
N LYS A 48 16.35 3.58 33.61
CA LYS A 48 16.37 5.00 33.25
C LYS A 48 16.84 5.88 34.42
N LYS A 49 16.59 5.46 35.67
CA LYS A 49 17.02 6.19 36.88
C LYS A 49 18.45 5.86 37.30
N SER A 50 18.96 4.66 36.99
CA SER A 50 20.31 4.20 37.38
C SER A 50 21.43 4.65 36.44
N ASN A 51 21.18 5.64 35.57
CA ASN A 51 22.11 6.18 34.57
C ASN A 51 23.40 6.82 35.13
N ASN A 52 23.82 6.50 36.36
CA ASN A 52 25.11 6.92 36.86
C ASN A 52 25.90 5.96 37.76
N GLU A 53 25.44 4.75 38.14
CA GLU A 53 26.30 3.86 38.95
C GLU A 53 26.21 2.36 38.61
N ASP A 54 27.41 1.81 38.42
CA ASP A 54 27.86 0.42 38.43
C ASP A 54 27.34 -0.58 37.37
N PHE A 55 28.28 -1.08 36.57
CA PHE A 55 28.07 -2.04 35.46
C PHE A 55 27.42 -3.36 35.92
N SER A 56 27.62 -3.73 37.18
CA SER A 56 27.01 -4.90 37.83
C SER A 56 25.48 -4.78 38.02
N SER A 57 24.97 -3.58 38.32
CA SER A 57 23.53 -3.35 38.50
C SER A 57 22.77 -3.49 37.17
N ASN A 58 23.36 -3.01 36.08
CA ASN A 58 22.80 -3.08 34.73
C ASN A 58 22.71 -4.52 34.20
N ILE A 59 23.65 -5.40 34.57
CA ILE A 59 23.59 -6.83 34.22
C ILE A 59 22.45 -7.52 34.98
N SER A 60 22.31 -7.27 36.29
CA SER A 60 21.22 -7.84 37.10
C SER A 60 19.83 -7.43 36.59
N ILE A 61 19.68 -6.16 36.18
CA ILE A 61 18.42 -5.65 35.64
C ILE A 61 18.18 -6.14 34.21
N GLY A 62 19.22 -6.24 33.37
CA GLY A 62 19.14 -6.87 32.05
C GLY A 62 18.71 -8.35 32.13
N VAL A 63 19.20 -9.09 33.12
CA VAL A 63 18.77 -10.47 33.39
C VAL A 63 17.31 -10.53 33.86
N LYS A 64 16.83 -9.56 34.65
CA LYS A 64 15.41 -9.47 35.02
C LYS A 64 14.51 -9.14 33.82
N LEU A 65 14.94 -8.26 32.92
CA LEU A 65 14.25 -7.96 31.67
C LEU A 65 14.16 -9.17 30.74
N VAL A 66 15.27 -9.87 30.53
CA VAL A 66 15.32 -11.09 29.72
C VAL A 66 14.48 -12.20 30.36
N ARG A 67 14.49 -12.35 31.69
CA ARG A 67 13.61 -13.32 32.39
C ARG A 67 12.13 -12.95 32.29
N GLY A 68 11.77 -11.66 32.39
CA GLY A 68 10.39 -11.19 32.22
C GLY A 68 9.90 -11.42 30.79
N ALA A 69 10.73 -11.07 29.81
CA ALA A 69 10.51 -11.37 28.39
C ALA A 69 10.32 -12.85 28.13
N PHE A 70 11.18 -13.69 28.71
CA PHE A 70 11.11 -15.14 28.55
C PHE A 70 9.88 -15.74 29.22
N LYS A 71 9.45 -15.21 30.39
CA LYS A 71 8.20 -15.61 31.04
C LYS A 71 6.98 -15.26 30.20
N ILE A 72 6.91 -14.03 29.69
CA ILE A 72 5.84 -13.58 28.77
C ILE A 72 5.81 -14.43 27.50
N LEU A 73 6.97 -14.72 26.90
CA LEU A 73 7.04 -15.60 25.72
C LEU A 73 6.67 -17.04 26.05
N SER A 74 7.03 -17.54 27.23
CA SER A 74 6.70 -18.90 27.65
C SER A 74 5.22 -19.08 28.02
N SER A 75 4.55 -18.04 28.53
CA SER A 75 3.11 -18.03 28.80
C SER A 75 2.26 -17.81 27.54
N LEU A 76 2.89 -17.37 26.45
CA LEU A 76 2.27 -17.12 25.14
C LEU A 76 2.69 -18.14 24.07
N LYS A 77 3.39 -19.22 24.45
CA LYS A 77 4.01 -20.20 23.53
C LYS A 77 3.02 -20.85 22.55
N ASP A 78 1.74 -20.92 22.93
CA ASP A 78 0.66 -21.48 22.11
C ASP A 78 -0.44 -20.46 21.80
N ASN A 79 -0.16 -19.15 21.93
CA ASN A 79 -1.15 -18.07 21.79
C ASN A 79 -0.89 -17.22 20.52
N PRO A 80 -1.90 -16.99 19.65
CA PRO A 80 -1.77 -16.13 18.46
C PRO A 80 -1.47 -14.65 18.76
N VAL A 81 -1.52 -14.20 20.02
CA VAL A 81 -1.08 -12.86 20.48
C VAL A 81 0.46 -12.74 20.58
N ALA A 82 1.21 -13.82 20.31
CA ALA A 82 2.67 -13.82 20.30
C ALA A 82 3.29 -12.72 19.40
N ALA A 83 2.62 -12.29 18.32
CA ALA A 83 3.07 -11.20 17.46
C ALA A 83 3.14 -9.84 18.20
N SER A 84 2.17 -9.55 19.08
CA SER A 84 2.14 -8.33 19.90
C SER A 84 3.22 -8.34 20.98
N ALA A 85 3.48 -9.51 21.58
CA ALA A 85 4.56 -9.67 22.56
C ALA A 85 5.95 -9.57 21.90
N TYR A 86 6.13 -10.14 20.71
CA TYR A 86 7.36 -10.01 19.93
C TYR A 86 7.63 -8.54 19.54
N TYR A 87 6.57 -7.79 19.21
CA TYR A 87 6.66 -6.36 18.92
C TYR A 87 7.05 -5.55 20.17
N ILE A 88 6.43 -5.80 21.34
CA ILE A 88 6.80 -5.17 22.62
C ILE A 88 8.26 -5.47 23.00
N LEU A 89 8.71 -6.71 22.76
CA LEU A 89 10.09 -7.12 23.01
C LEU A 89 11.09 -6.50 22.04
N SER A 90 10.70 -6.34 20.76
CA SER A 90 11.52 -5.64 19.78
C SER A 90 11.68 -4.15 20.12
N ILE A 91 10.66 -3.52 20.74
CA ILE A 91 10.72 -2.15 21.24
C ILE A 91 11.62 -2.05 22.48
N GLY A 92 11.56 -3.00 23.41
CA GLY A 92 12.47 -3.06 24.57
C GLY A 92 13.93 -3.25 24.15
N MET A 93 14.18 -4.09 23.14
CA MET A 93 15.50 -4.31 22.55
C MET A 93 15.98 -3.08 21.75
N ALA A 94 15.09 -2.38 21.07
CA ALA A 94 15.40 -1.13 20.36
C ALA A 94 15.71 0.02 21.34
N ALA A 95 15.02 0.09 22.48
CA ALA A 95 15.31 1.05 23.55
C ALA A 95 16.67 0.80 24.22
N PHE A 96 17.16 -0.44 24.24
CA PHE A 96 18.53 -0.78 24.68
C PHE A 96 19.61 -0.39 23.66
N ASN A 97 19.25 -0.28 22.37
CA ASN A 97 20.20 -0.04 21.28
C ASN A 97 20.20 1.40 20.73
N MET A 98 19.32 2.29 21.18
CA MET A 98 19.22 3.66 20.67
C MET A 98 19.85 4.69 21.63
N LYS A 99 20.82 5.45 21.11
CA LYS A 99 21.37 6.67 21.74
C LYS A 99 20.38 7.85 21.76
N GLU A 100 19.18 7.70 21.22
CA GLU A 100 18.13 8.72 21.21
C GLU A 100 16.86 8.21 21.91
N GLU A 101 16.27 9.06 22.75
CA GLU A 101 15.08 8.74 23.55
C GLU A 101 13.87 8.37 22.67
N PRO A 102 13.22 7.20 22.87
CA PRO A 102 11.92 6.94 22.28
C PRO A 102 10.85 7.81 22.95
N ASN A 103 10.33 8.79 22.21
CA ASN A 103 9.25 9.67 22.65
C ASN A 103 7.92 8.88 22.80
N ILE A 104 7.48 8.69 24.05
CA ILE A 104 6.30 7.91 24.48
C ILE A 104 5.03 8.28 23.69
N ASN A 105 4.84 9.55 23.34
CA ASN A 105 3.69 10.00 22.55
C ASN A 105 3.63 9.37 21.15
N ASN A 106 4.78 8.98 20.58
CA ASN A 106 4.83 8.30 19.28
C ASN A 106 4.48 6.82 19.41
N VAL A 107 4.85 6.18 20.52
CA VAL A 107 4.53 4.77 20.81
C VAL A 107 3.02 4.62 21.06
N THR A 108 2.44 5.48 21.90
CA THR A 108 1.00 5.48 22.18
C THR A 108 0.17 5.78 20.91
N LYS A 109 0.61 6.72 20.07
CA LYS A 109 -0.05 6.98 18.77
C LYS A 109 0.08 5.81 17.79
N GLY A 110 1.18 5.06 17.83
CA GLY A 110 1.38 3.85 17.03
C GLY A 110 0.42 2.73 17.42
N ILE A 111 0.32 2.45 18.73
CA ILE A 111 -0.57 1.41 19.28
C ILE A 111 -2.04 1.74 19.02
N LEU A 112 -2.46 2.98 19.32
CA LEU A 112 -3.83 3.45 19.02
C LEU A 112 -4.15 3.43 17.52
N GLY A 113 -3.13 3.59 16.67
CA GLY A 113 -3.26 3.45 15.22
C GLY A 113 -3.53 2.01 14.81
N GLN A 114 -2.81 1.05 15.39
CA GLN A 114 -2.96 -0.38 15.12
C GLN A 114 -4.30 -0.92 15.63
N GLU A 115 -4.76 -0.49 16.81
CA GLU A 115 -6.07 -0.88 17.34
C GLU A 115 -7.20 -0.43 16.40
N LYS A 116 -7.16 0.82 15.93
CA LYS A 116 -8.13 1.33 14.94
C LYS A 116 -8.06 0.59 13.61
N ASP A 117 -6.85 0.25 13.16
CA ASP A 117 -6.67 -0.52 11.93
C ASP A 117 -7.25 -1.94 12.07
N GLN A 118 -7.15 -2.54 13.26
CA GLN A 118 -7.71 -3.85 13.55
C GLN A 118 -9.24 -3.79 13.67
N GLU A 119 -9.79 -2.81 14.39
CA GLU A 119 -11.23 -2.59 14.50
C GLU A 119 -11.86 -2.42 13.11
N MET A 120 -11.28 -1.58 12.26
CA MET A 120 -11.73 -1.41 10.86
C MET A 120 -11.62 -2.70 10.04
N THR A 121 -10.59 -3.52 10.30
CA THR A 121 -10.45 -4.83 9.65
C THR A 121 -11.61 -5.74 10.05
N ASN A 122 -11.91 -5.81 11.35
CA ASN A 122 -13.00 -6.63 11.89
C ASN A 122 -14.37 -6.17 11.37
N GLU A 123 -14.64 -4.86 11.34
CA GLU A 123 -15.88 -4.31 10.74
C GLU A 123 -16.00 -4.71 9.27
N CYS A 124 -14.90 -4.63 8.51
CA CYS A 124 -14.84 -5.01 7.10
C CYS A 124 -15.13 -6.50 6.90
N ASP A 125 -14.55 -7.37 7.70
CA ASP A 125 -14.78 -8.80 7.62
C ASP A 125 -16.22 -9.17 8.00
N GLY A 126 -16.79 -8.50 9.00
CA GLY A 126 -18.22 -8.61 9.32
C GLY A 126 -19.12 -8.22 8.13
N ALA A 127 -18.84 -7.09 7.49
CA ALA A 127 -19.59 -6.64 6.32
C ALA A 127 -19.43 -7.58 5.10
N LYS A 128 -18.22 -8.15 4.90
CA LYS A 128 -18.01 -9.19 3.86
C LYS A 128 -18.90 -10.40 4.11
N LEU A 129 -18.95 -10.90 5.34
CA LEU A 129 -19.79 -12.05 5.70
C LEU A 129 -21.29 -11.78 5.47
N VAL A 130 -21.73 -10.55 5.73
CA VAL A 130 -23.10 -10.10 5.43
C VAL A 130 -23.37 -10.15 3.93
N PHE A 131 -22.49 -9.62 3.08
CA PHE A 131 -22.68 -9.67 1.63
C PHE A 131 -22.57 -11.08 1.05
N ILE A 132 -21.68 -11.92 1.60
CA ILE A 132 -21.59 -13.33 1.20
C ILE A 132 -22.89 -14.07 1.55
N SER A 133 -23.41 -13.88 2.77
CA SER A 133 -24.67 -14.46 3.20
C SER A 133 -25.84 -13.98 2.33
N SER A 134 -25.87 -12.68 2.01
CA SER A 134 -26.84 -12.08 1.09
C SER A 134 -26.76 -12.71 -0.30
N THR A 135 -25.55 -12.91 -0.83
CA THR A 135 -25.34 -13.54 -2.13
C THR A 135 -25.85 -14.99 -2.12
N LYS A 136 -25.54 -15.77 -1.07
CA LYS A 136 -26.04 -17.15 -0.91
C LYS A 136 -27.56 -17.20 -0.84
N PHE A 137 -28.18 -16.28 -0.09
CA PHE A 137 -29.63 -16.15 -0.02
C PHE A 137 -30.22 -15.88 -1.41
N LEU A 138 -29.68 -14.89 -2.14
CA LEU A 138 -30.13 -14.55 -3.48
C LEU A 138 -29.96 -15.70 -4.47
N CYS A 139 -28.86 -16.47 -4.40
CA CYS A 139 -28.68 -17.68 -5.22
C CYS A 139 -29.66 -18.82 -4.86
N GLY A 140 -30.19 -18.84 -3.63
CA GLY A 140 -31.21 -19.81 -3.21
C GLY A 140 -32.60 -19.47 -3.72
N ILE A 141 -32.82 -18.23 -4.16
CA ILE A 141 -34.05 -17.81 -4.83
C ILE A 141 -34.01 -18.37 -6.25
N GLY A 142 -34.96 -19.24 -6.60
CA GLY A 142 -35.04 -19.84 -7.92
C GLY A 142 -35.14 -18.80 -9.04
N VAL A 143 -34.80 -19.18 -10.27
CA VAL A 143 -34.74 -18.29 -11.46
C VAL A 143 -36.14 -17.87 -11.98
N GLY A 144 -37.15 -17.88 -11.12
CA GLY A 144 -38.55 -17.60 -11.45
C GLY A 144 -38.98 -16.18 -11.07
N LYS A 145 -40.17 -15.80 -11.53
CA LYS A 145 -40.83 -14.55 -11.13
C LYS A 145 -41.19 -14.61 -9.65
N LEU A 146 -40.73 -13.62 -8.89
CA LEU A 146 -41.02 -13.47 -7.47
C LEU A 146 -42.45 -12.99 -7.23
N ALA A 147 -43.08 -13.54 -6.20
CA ALA A 147 -44.32 -13.02 -5.65
C ALA A 147 -44.07 -11.72 -4.87
N SER A 148 -45.10 -10.87 -4.73
CA SER A 148 -44.98 -9.57 -4.06
C SER A 148 -44.47 -9.63 -2.62
N HIS A 149 -44.78 -10.72 -1.89
CA HIS A 149 -44.29 -10.94 -0.53
C HIS A 149 -42.79 -11.31 -0.49
N GLU A 150 -42.28 -11.99 -1.53
CA GLU A 150 -40.86 -12.29 -1.68
C GLU A 150 -40.08 -11.03 -2.06
N ILE A 151 -40.64 -10.18 -2.93
CA ILE A 151 -40.07 -8.87 -3.25
C ILE A 151 -39.93 -8.01 -1.98
N SER A 152 -40.94 -8.04 -1.11
CA SER A 152 -40.94 -7.30 0.15
C SER A 152 -39.97 -7.89 1.19
N SER A 153 -39.65 -9.20 1.10
CA SER A 153 -38.72 -9.86 2.03
C SER A 153 -37.25 -9.70 1.62
N LEU A 154 -36.97 -9.37 0.35
CA LEU A 154 -35.60 -9.13 -0.14
C LEU A 154 -34.85 -8.09 0.70
N SER A 155 -35.48 -6.97 1.06
CA SER A 155 -34.81 -5.92 1.83
C SER A 155 -34.46 -6.34 3.26
N ALA A 156 -35.22 -7.27 3.85
CA ALA A 156 -34.95 -7.80 5.19
C ALA A 156 -33.76 -8.78 5.21
N HIS A 157 -33.54 -9.51 4.11
CA HIS A 157 -32.49 -10.53 4.02
C HIS A 157 -31.21 -10.04 3.34
N VAL A 158 -31.26 -8.84 2.74
CA VAL A 158 -30.11 -8.21 2.09
C VAL A 158 -29.85 -6.84 2.75
N PRO A 159 -29.22 -6.80 3.95
CA PRO A 159 -28.99 -5.57 4.70
C PRO A 159 -27.82 -4.76 4.09
N ILE A 160 -28.10 -4.07 2.97
CA ILE A 160 -27.13 -3.28 2.20
C ILE A 160 -26.57 -2.12 3.03
N ASP A 161 -27.37 -1.55 3.93
CA ASP A 161 -27.05 -0.33 4.67
C ASP A 161 -25.79 -0.47 5.53
N THR A 162 -25.58 -1.65 6.15
CA THR A 162 -24.38 -1.93 6.95
C THR A 162 -23.11 -1.82 6.10
N GLY A 163 -23.14 -2.38 4.90
CA GLY A 163 -22.00 -2.31 3.98
C GLY A 163 -21.81 -0.93 3.35
N VAL A 164 -22.90 -0.21 3.07
CA VAL A 164 -22.85 1.17 2.54
C VAL A 164 -22.26 2.13 3.56
N SER A 165 -22.68 2.06 4.82
CA SER A 165 -22.13 2.87 5.91
C SER A 165 -20.61 2.67 6.04
N LEU A 166 -20.15 1.41 6.03
CA LEU A 166 -18.74 1.09 6.12
C LEU A 166 -17.93 1.55 4.91
N LEU A 167 -18.48 1.41 3.70
CA LEU A 167 -17.87 1.96 2.48
C LEU A 167 -17.72 3.48 2.57
N GLY A 168 -18.73 4.19 3.12
CA GLY A 168 -18.65 5.62 3.39
C GLY A 168 -17.54 5.99 4.38
N LYS A 169 -17.42 5.24 5.48
CA LYS A 169 -16.31 5.40 6.45
C LYS A 169 -14.95 5.21 5.78
N LEU A 170 -14.77 4.11 5.03
CA LEU A 170 -13.53 3.81 4.31
C LEU A 170 -13.19 4.89 3.29
N ALA A 171 -14.16 5.35 2.50
CA ALA A 171 -13.98 6.43 1.54
C ALA A 171 -13.51 7.73 2.21
N SER A 172 -14.09 8.08 3.37
CA SER A 172 -13.66 9.24 4.15
C SER A 172 -12.22 9.09 4.64
N ILE A 173 -11.85 7.93 5.18
CA ILE A 173 -10.50 7.66 5.67
C ILE A 173 -9.48 7.71 4.52
N ILE A 174 -9.81 7.13 3.37
CA ILE A 174 -8.98 7.17 2.16
C ILE A 174 -8.74 8.63 1.73
N LYS A 175 -9.80 9.44 1.62
CA LYS A 175 -9.69 10.87 1.26
C LYS A 175 -8.84 11.66 2.26
N ASP A 176 -9.04 11.41 3.55
CA ASP A 176 -8.26 12.05 4.61
C ASP A 176 -6.77 11.69 4.53
N LEU A 177 -6.47 10.41 4.31
CA LEU A 177 -5.10 9.94 4.15
C LEU A 177 -4.47 10.48 2.88
N GLN A 178 -5.18 10.51 1.75
CA GLN A 178 -4.72 11.16 0.52
C GLN A 178 -4.34 12.62 0.79
N ASN A 179 -5.23 13.40 1.39
CA ASN A 179 -5.01 14.82 1.68
C ASN A 179 -3.82 15.06 2.62
N LYS A 180 -3.66 14.22 3.66
CA LYS A 180 -2.52 14.30 4.60
C LYS A 180 -1.21 13.93 3.93
N THR A 181 -1.24 12.98 3.01
CA THR A 181 -0.06 12.42 2.35
C THR A 181 0.43 13.29 1.19
N CYS A 182 -0.47 13.98 0.48
CA CYS A 182 -0.12 14.89 -0.62
C CYS A 182 0.56 16.20 -0.16
N ARG A 183 0.45 16.58 1.12
CA ARG A 183 0.83 17.93 1.59
C ARG A 183 2.22 18.06 2.20
N ILE A 184 2.98 16.97 2.42
CA ILE A 184 4.16 17.05 3.30
C ILE A 184 5.27 16.04 2.90
N HIS A 185 6.53 16.48 2.89
CA HIS A 185 7.79 15.73 2.76
C HIS A 185 7.80 14.27 3.26
N LEU A 186 8.18 13.28 2.44
CA LEU A 186 8.25 11.87 2.88
C LEU A 186 9.30 11.63 3.99
N ASP A 187 8.87 10.91 5.03
CA ASP A 187 9.61 10.39 6.19
C ASP A 187 9.16 8.92 6.35
N VAL A 188 9.97 8.06 6.95
CA VAL A 188 9.64 6.70 7.42
C VAL A 188 8.21 6.57 7.99
N ARG A 189 7.74 7.53 8.81
CA ARG A 189 6.38 7.55 9.37
C ARG A 189 5.27 7.62 8.32
N LYS A 190 5.58 8.12 7.13
CA LYS A 190 4.63 8.26 6.02
C LYS A 190 4.56 7.02 5.15
N THR A 191 5.63 6.24 5.03
CA THR A 191 5.57 4.89 4.45
C THR A 191 4.43 4.08 5.09
N LEU A 192 4.31 4.15 6.42
CA LEU A 192 3.20 3.54 7.16
C LEU A 192 1.82 4.12 6.78
N GLN A 193 1.71 5.44 6.53
CA GLN A 193 0.47 6.06 6.08
C GLN A 193 0.08 5.63 4.65
N PHE A 194 1.06 5.45 3.76
CA PHE A 194 0.82 4.91 2.42
C PHE A 194 0.35 3.45 2.48
N GLU A 195 1.02 2.62 3.29
CA GLU A 195 0.60 1.23 3.50
C GLU A 195 -0.82 1.15 4.06
N ARG A 196 -1.15 2.02 5.04
CA ARG A 196 -2.52 2.13 5.57
C ARG A 196 -3.53 2.60 4.53
N LEU A 197 -3.19 3.61 3.71
CA LEU A 197 -4.02 4.06 2.60
C LEU A 197 -4.33 2.91 1.64
N MET A 198 -3.30 2.14 1.25
CA MET A 198 -3.46 1.00 0.36
C MET A 198 -4.26 -0.13 0.99
N LYS A 199 -4.06 -0.41 2.29
CA LYS A 199 -4.87 -1.37 3.06
C LYS A 199 -6.35 -0.99 3.03
N TYR A 200 -6.69 0.27 3.26
CA TYR A 200 -8.08 0.73 3.23
C TYR A 200 -8.66 0.77 1.82
N ALA A 201 -7.87 1.15 0.81
CA ALA A 201 -8.29 1.07 -0.60
C ALA A 201 -8.60 -0.37 -1.00
N HIS A 202 -7.79 -1.33 -0.55
CA HIS A 202 -8.04 -2.76 -0.75
C HIS A 202 -9.36 -3.20 -0.09
N MET A 203 -9.57 -2.87 1.18
CA MET A 203 -10.83 -3.16 1.89
C MET A 203 -12.05 -2.56 1.18
N TYR A 204 -11.93 -1.31 0.75
CA TYR A 204 -12.97 -0.62 -0.01
C TYR A 204 -13.31 -1.39 -1.29
N CYS A 205 -12.30 -1.76 -2.08
CA CYS A 205 -12.50 -2.52 -3.32
C CYS A 205 -13.20 -3.86 -3.06
N CYS A 206 -12.77 -4.61 -2.04
CA CYS A 206 -13.42 -5.87 -1.66
C CYS A 206 -14.91 -5.69 -1.38
N LEU A 207 -15.27 -4.73 -0.53
CA LEU A 207 -16.67 -4.47 -0.18
C LEU A 207 -17.47 -3.92 -1.36
N ALA A 208 -16.87 -3.06 -2.19
CA ALA A 208 -17.52 -2.48 -3.37
C ALA A 208 -17.85 -3.55 -4.42
N ILE A 209 -16.97 -4.53 -4.63
CA ILE A 209 -17.22 -5.69 -5.51
C ILE A 209 -18.40 -6.52 -4.99
N LEU A 210 -18.38 -6.86 -3.70
CA LEU A 210 -19.42 -7.67 -3.07
C LEU A 210 -20.79 -6.96 -3.12
N ARG A 211 -20.83 -5.68 -2.75
CA ARG A 211 -22.02 -4.82 -2.86
C ARG A 211 -22.57 -4.82 -4.29
N LYS A 212 -21.70 -4.59 -5.30
CA LYS A 212 -22.10 -4.59 -6.71
C LYS A 212 -22.70 -5.94 -7.13
N GLY A 213 -22.09 -7.04 -6.70
CA GLY A 213 -22.61 -8.39 -6.99
C GLY A 213 -24.00 -8.61 -6.43
N VAL A 214 -24.22 -8.27 -5.16
CA VAL A 214 -25.52 -8.36 -4.49
C VAL A 214 -26.58 -7.50 -5.19
N LEU A 215 -26.28 -6.22 -5.45
CA LEU A 215 -27.21 -5.30 -6.10
C LEU A 215 -27.55 -5.72 -7.54
N LEU A 216 -26.58 -6.23 -8.31
CA LEU A 216 -26.81 -6.70 -9.66
C LEU A 216 -27.69 -7.95 -9.68
N HIS A 217 -27.51 -8.86 -8.73
CA HIS A 217 -28.37 -10.03 -8.58
C HIS A 217 -29.80 -9.61 -8.21
N MET A 218 -29.97 -8.71 -7.23
CA MET A 218 -31.28 -8.16 -6.89
C MET A 218 -31.96 -7.47 -8.08
N TYR A 219 -31.22 -6.63 -8.82
CA TYR A 219 -31.70 -6.00 -10.05
C TYR A 219 -32.26 -7.04 -11.03
N THR A 220 -31.52 -8.13 -11.24
CA THR A 220 -31.87 -9.18 -12.19
C THR A 220 -33.16 -9.89 -11.77
N LEU A 221 -33.27 -10.30 -10.50
CA LEU A 221 -34.47 -10.94 -9.96
C LEU A 221 -35.70 -10.03 -10.06
N LEU A 222 -35.56 -8.75 -9.70
CA LEU A 222 -36.66 -7.78 -9.73
C LEU A 222 -37.08 -7.41 -11.15
N HIS A 223 -36.12 -7.36 -12.08
CA HIS A 223 -36.39 -7.10 -13.48
C HIS A 223 -37.18 -8.25 -14.12
N ILE A 224 -36.79 -9.50 -13.86
CA ILE A 224 -37.52 -10.70 -14.30
C ILE A 224 -38.90 -10.78 -13.64
N SER A 225 -39.05 -10.24 -12.42
CA SER A 225 -40.29 -10.29 -11.66
C SER A 225 -41.30 -9.18 -11.99
N ASP A 226 -41.08 -8.44 -13.09
CA ASP A 226 -41.91 -7.30 -13.52
C ASP A 226 -42.07 -6.21 -12.43
N SER A 227 -41.01 -5.94 -11.66
CA SER A 227 -40.95 -4.81 -10.71
C SER A 227 -40.00 -3.71 -11.23
N PRO A 228 -40.32 -3.05 -12.36
CA PRO A 228 -39.41 -2.13 -13.03
C PRO A 228 -39.07 -0.90 -12.19
N GLY A 229 -39.98 -0.44 -11.32
CA GLY A 229 -39.72 0.70 -10.44
C GLY A 229 -38.57 0.44 -9.47
N ILE A 230 -38.59 -0.71 -8.78
CA ILE A 230 -37.53 -1.08 -7.83
C ILE A 230 -36.25 -1.44 -8.57
N ALA A 231 -36.35 -2.20 -9.67
CA ALA A 231 -35.18 -2.53 -10.50
C ALA A 231 -34.48 -1.27 -11.04
N ASN A 232 -35.23 -0.29 -11.55
CA ASN A 232 -34.66 0.98 -12.01
C ASN A 232 -34.04 1.79 -10.87
N GLY A 233 -34.63 1.76 -9.67
CA GLY A 233 -34.02 2.36 -8.48
C GLY A 233 -32.66 1.75 -8.14
N ILE A 234 -32.55 0.41 -8.14
CA ILE A 234 -31.29 -0.30 -7.92
C ILE A 234 -30.26 0.04 -9.01
N LYS A 235 -30.70 0.13 -10.27
CA LYS A 235 -29.83 0.52 -11.38
C LYS A 235 -29.27 1.93 -11.19
N ALA A 236 -30.10 2.89 -10.80
CA ALA A 236 -29.65 4.25 -10.51
C ALA A 236 -28.62 4.29 -9.37
N VAL A 237 -28.82 3.49 -8.32
CA VAL A 237 -27.84 3.35 -7.22
C VAL A 237 -26.52 2.75 -7.72
N LEU A 238 -26.56 1.73 -8.58
CA LEU A 238 -25.36 1.14 -9.18
C LEU A 238 -24.57 2.16 -10.02
N ASP A 239 -25.26 3.00 -10.79
CA ASP A 239 -24.66 4.03 -11.64
C ASP A 239 -24.01 5.14 -10.79
N GLU A 240 -24.70 5.63 -9.74
CA GLU A 240 -24.15 6.61 -8.81
C GLU A 240 -22.92 6.07 -8.08
N GLN A 241 -23.01 4.84 -7.56
CA GLN A 241 -21.89 4.18 -6.88
C GLN A 241 -20.70 3.97 -7.81
N ASN A 242 -20.93 3.68 -9.09
CA ASN A 242 -19.87 3.57 -10.08
C ASN A 242 -19.07 4.89 -10.18
N ALA A 243 -19.77 6.02 -10.29
CA ALA A 243 -19.12 7.32 -10.35
C ALA A 243 -18.34 7.65 -9.06
N GLN A 244 -18.90 7.35 -7.90
CA GLN A 244 -18.23 7.56 -6.60
C GLN A 244 -16.97 6.69 -6.44
N ASP A 245 -17.07 5.40 -6.79
CA ASP A 245 -15.96 4.45 -6.75
C ASP A 245 -14.81 4.90 -7.67
N THR A 246 -15.14 5.35 -8.89
CA THR A 246 -14.15 5.87 -9.84
C THR A 246 -13.46 7.12 -9.33
N SER A 247 -14.22 8.08 -8.80
CA SER A 247 -13.66 9.32 -8.24
C SER A 247 -12.73 9.06 -7.06
N LEU A 248 -13.06 8.10 -6.18
CA LEU A 248 -12.26 7.79 -4.99
C LEU A 248 -10.87 7.22 -5.34
N LEU A 249 -10.80 6.38 -6.37
CA LEU A 249 -9.59 5.63 -6.74
C LEU A 249 -8.84 6.21 -7.95
N GLU A 250 -9.31 7.34 -8.51
CA GLU A 250 -8.69 7.96 -9.69
C GLU A 250 -7.21 8.28 -9.49
N PHE A 251 -6.80 8.60 -8.26
CA PHE A 251 -5.40 8.86 -7.90
C PHE A 251 -4.44 7.69 -8.21
N LEU A 252 -4.92 6.44 -8.26
CA LEU A 252 -4.10 5.28 -8.58
C LEU A 252 -3.79 5.17 -10.07
N THR A 253 -4.67 5.69 -10.93
CA THR A 253 -4.61 5.49 -12.39
C THR A 253 -4.29 6.76 -13.18
N LYS A 254 -4.68 7.92 -12.64
CA LYS A 254 -4.38 9.25 -13.23
C LYS A 254 -3.69 10.15 -12.21
N PRO A 255 -2.44 9.85 -11.86
CA PRO A 255 -1.68 10.70 -10.95
C PRO A 255 -1.45 12.10 -11.53
N ASN A 256 -1.59 13.10 -10.67
CA ASN A 256 -1.23 14.48 -10.90
C ASN A 256 0.02 14.84 -10.07
N LYS A 257 0.52 16.08 -10.19
CA LYS A 257 1.74 16.51 -9.48
C LYS A 257 1.65 16.39 -7.95
N GLU A 258 0.46 16.50 -7.38
CA GLU A 258 0.24 16.49 -5.92
C GLU A 258 0.21 15.07 -5.36
N ASN A 259 -0.31 14.12 -6.12
CA ASN A 259 -0.58 12.77 -5.65
C ASN A 259 0.26 11.67 -6.32
N VAL A 260 1.11 12.03 -7.30
CA VAL A 260 1.93 11.06 -8.07
C VAL A 260 2.78 10.13 -7.22
N ILE A 261 3.18 10.57 -6.03
CA ILE A 261 3.94 9.74 -5.11
C ILE A 261 3.16 8.49 -4.70
N LEU A 262 1.83 8.62 -4.53
CA LEU A 262 0.95 7.50 -4.15
C LEU A 262 1.04 6.35 -5.17
N SER A 263 1.21 6.66 -6.45
CA SER A 263 1.32 5.66 -7.51
C SER A 263 2.54 4.76 -7.36
N PHE A 264 3.62 5.22 -6.70
CA PHE A 264 4.79 4.36 -6.47
C PHE A 264 4.60 3.33 -5.36
N PHE A 265 3.64 3.55 -4.46
CA PHE A 265 3.31 2.61 -3.38
C PHE A 265 2.28 1.56 -3.81
N PHE A 266 1.54 1.82 -4.89
CA PHE A 266 0.66 0.84 -5.48
C PHE A 266 1.47 -0.20 -6.27
N ASP A 267 1.44 -1.43 -5.79
CA ASP A 267 1.96 -2.60 -6.50
C ASP A 267 0.78 -3.51 -6.86
N PRO A 268 0.39 -3.60 -8.15
CA PRO A 268 -0.74 -4.43 -8.58
C PRO A 268 -0.60 -5.90 -8.19
N ILE A 269 0.63 -6.41 -8.08
CA ILE A 269 0.88 -7.80 -7.66
C ILE A 269 0.51 -7.98 -6.18
N GLN A 270 0.85 -7.00 -5.32
CA GLN A 270 0.51 -7.04 -3.90
C GLN A 270 -0.97 -6.75 -3.64
N TYR A 271 -1.60 -5.98 -4.52
CA TYR A 271 -2.98 -5.51 -4.37
C TYR A 271 -3.86 -5.96 -5.54
N GLU A 272 -3.82 -7.26 -5.86
CA GLU A 272 -4.53 -7.88 -6.99
C GLU A 272 -6.04 -7.54 -7.01
N ILE A 273 -6.70 -7.48 -5.85
CA ILE A 273 -8.13 -7.13 -5.79
C ILE A 273 -8.37 -5.68 -6.22
N VAL A 274 -7.47 -4.76 -5.86
CA VAL A 274 -7.56 -3.36 -6.29
C VAL A 274 -7.36 -3.28 -7.79
N GLU A 275 -6.38 -4.00 -8.34
CA GLU A 275 -6.16 -4.06 -9.79
C GLU A 275 -7.39 -4.63 -10.53
N LYS A 276 -7.94 -5.76 -10.07
CA LYS A 276 -9.18 -6.34 -10.63
C LYS A 276 -10.33 -5.36 -10.58
N PHE A 277 -10.50 -4.65 -9.46
CA PHE A 277 -11.53 -3.63 -9.32
C PHE A 277 -11.37 -2.50 -10.32
N LEU A 278 -10.15 -1.98 -10.44
CA LEU A 278 -9.81 -0.94 -11.42
C LEU A 278 -10.10 -1.43 -12.85
N GLY A 279 -9.75 -2.68 -13.17
CA GLY A 279 -10.06 -3.32 -14.45
C GLY A 279 -11.57 -3.42 -14.72
N LEU A 280 -12.38 -3.84 -13.74
CA LEU A 280 -13.85 -3.90 -13.81
C LEU A 280 -14.51 -2.52 -14.00
N ARG A 281 -13.78 -1.44 -13.71
CA ARG A 281 -14.22 -0.05 -13.84
C ARG A 281 -13.60 0.65 -15.06
N GLU A 282 -12.88 -0.10 -15.91
CA GLU A 282 -12.11 0.43 -17.04
C GLU A 282 -11.12 1.54 -16.64
N MET A 283 -10.73 1.55 -15.37
CA MET A 283 -9.72 2.44 -14.82
C MET A 283 -8.38 1.74 -14.99
N LYS A 284 -7.64 2.08 -16.05
CA LYS A 284 -6.29 1.55 -16.25
C LYS A 284 -5.28 2.67 -16.07
N GLU A 285 -4.20 2.37 -15.36
CA GLU A 285 -3.01 3.21 -15.44
C GLU A 285 -2.58 3.31 -16.92
N ASN A 286 -2.14 4.49 -17.36
CA ASN A 286 -1.65 4.63 -18.74
C ASN A 286 -0.50 3.64 -18.94
N GLU A 287 -0.71 2.61 -19.77
CA GLU A 287 0.34 1.68 -20.13
C GLU A 287 1.41 2.42 -20.92
N LEU A 288 2.63 2.48 -20.40
CA LEU A 288 3.73 3.20 -21.04
C LEU A 288 4.44 2.34 -22.09
N LYS A 289 3.68 1.54 -22.85
CA LYS A 289 4.18 0.64 -23.91
C LYS A 289 4.96 1.40 -24.97
N HIS A 290 4.59 2.65 -25.26
CA HIS A 290 5.30 3.50 -26.22
C HIS A 290 6.78 3.69 -25.85
N LEU A 291 7.16 3.57 -24.58
CA LEU A 291 8.57 3.67 -24.15
C LEU A 291 9.45 2.52 -24.63
N THR A 292 8.89 1.40 -25.11
CA THR A 292 9.69 0.28 -25.65
C THR A 292 9.93 0.38 -27.16
N GLU A 293 9.32 1.36 -27.84
CA GLU A 293 9.28 1.45 -29.30
C GLU A 293 10.48 2.15 -29.95
N GLY A 294 11.56 2.37 -29.21
CA GLY A 294 12.73 3.04 -29.79
C GLY A 294 13.78 3.46 -28.77
N PRO A 295 14.83 4.15 -29.27
CA PRO A 295 15.74 4.87 -28.41
C PRO A 295 15.10 6.18 -27.94
N PHE A 296 15.40 6.55 -26.70
CA PHE A 296 14.88 7.74 -26.07
C PHE A 296 16.01 8.58 -25.48
N THR A 297 15.81 9.89 -25.49
CA THR A 297 16.58 10.81 -24.65
C THR A 297 15.80 11.12 -23.37
N ILE A 298 16.52 11.36 -22.29
CA ILE A 298 15.95 11.68 -20.97
C ILE A 298 16.51 13.03 -20.54
N ARG A 299 15.63 14.01 -20.26
CA ARG A 299 16.01 15.40 -19.96
C ARG A 299 15.35 15.86 -18.66
N PRO A 300 16.05 16.53 -17.74
CA PRO A 300 15.42 17.04 -16.52
C PRO A 300 14.52 18.24 -16.85
N LEU A 301 13.32 18.29 -16.25
CA LEU A 301 12.38 19.38 -16.47
C LEU A 301 12.95 20.73 -16.01
N ALA A 302 13.70 20.75 -14.91
CA ALA A 302 14.35 21.95 -14.41
C ALA A 302 15.39 22.56 -15.38
N ASN A 303 15.99 21.76 -16.25
CA ASN A 303 16.92 22.25 -17.26
C ASN A 303 16.84 21.42 -18.56
N PRO A 304 15.88 21.74 -19.44
CA PRO A 304 15.61 20.97 -20.65
C PRO A 304 16.75 20.93 -21.68
N THR A 305 17.76 21.81 -21.58
CA THR A 305 18.90 21.79 -22.52
C THR A 305 19.88 20.67 -22.19
N LYS A 306 19.86 20.15 -20.96
CA LYS A 306 20.73 19.05 -20.52
C LYS A 306 20.09 17.71 -20.83
N ARG A 307 20.94 16.73 -21.17
CA ARG A 307 20.55 15.35 -21.43
C ARG A 307 21.23 14.42 -20.44
N LEU A 308 20.49 13.43 -19.97
CA LEU A 308 21.04 12.30 -19.24
C LEU A 308 22.03 11.58 -20.16
N TYR A 309 23.21 11.21 -19.64
CA TYR A 309 24.19 10.48 -20.42
C TYR A 309 24.95 9.48 -19.55
N MET A 310 25.39 8.41 -20.21
CA MET A 310 26.33 7.43 -19.66
C MET A 310 27.71 7.72 -20.23
N ALA A 311 28.71 7.96 -19.39
CA ALA A 311 30.05 8.30 -19.86
C ALA A 311 30.78 7.07 -20.44
N ASN A 312 31.78 7.33 -21.30
CA ASN A 312 32.64 6.30 -21.94
C ASN A 312 33.44 5.40 -20.99
N VAL A 313 33.43 5.68 -19.68
CA VAL A 313 34.17 4.89 -18.70
C VAL A 313 33.23 3.83 -18.10
N PRO A 314 33.54 2.53 -18.25
CA PRO A 314 32.80 1.44 -17.60
C PRO A 314 32.58 1.69 -16.11
N GLY A 315 31.35 1.50 -15.62
CA GLY A 315 31.01 1.69 -14.21
C GLY A 315 30.90 3.15 -13.76
N SER A 316 30.91 4.10 -14.71
CA SER A 316 30.78 5.52 -14.41
C SER A 316 29.39 5.90 -13.91
N PHE A 317 29.36 6.98 -13.12
CA PHE A 317 28.13 7.61 -12.69
C PHE A 317 27.40 8.25 -13.85
N ILE A 318 26.07 8.08 -13.85
CA ILE A 318 25.17 8.76 -14.77
C ILE A 318 25.13 10.25 -14.41
N ARG A 319 25.11 11.09 -15.44
CA ARG A 319 25.16 12.55 -15.31
C ARG A 319 24.19 13.20 -16.28
N VAL A 320 23.95 14.50 -16.09
CA VAL A 320 23.24 15.36 -17.05
C VAL A 320 24.18 16.46 -17.56
N SER A 321 24.26 16.63 -18.87
CA SER A 321 25.10 17.64 -19.54
C SER A 321 24.47 18.08 -20.86
N ASP A 322 24.76 19.30 -21.28
CA ASP A 322 24.43 19.83 -22.61
C ASP A 322 25.54 19.56 -23.64
N ASN A 323 26.79 19.41 -23.18
CA ASN A 323 27.96 19.15 -24.01
C ASN A 323 28.42 17.68 -23.93
N VAL A 324 27.67 16.79 -24.58
CA VAL A 324 27.96 15.35 -24.64
C VAL A 324 27.63 14.77 -26.02
N GLU A 325 28.37 13.72 -26.40
CA GLU A 325 28.19 13.01 -27.65
C GLU A 325 26.78 12.38 -27.71
N ASP A 326 26.09 12.54 -28.84
CA ASP A 326 24.70 12.11 -29.01
C ASP A 326 24.49 10.62 -28.70
N SER A 327 25.45 9.78 -29.09
CA SER A 327 25.43 8.33 -28.85
C SER A 327 25.37 7.95 -27.36
N GLN A 328 25.88 8.80 -26.46
CA GLN A 328 25.90 8.57 -25.00
C GLN A 328 24.57 8.93 -24.31
N THR A 329 23.68 9.62 -25.02
CA THR A 329 22.43 10.19 -24.46
C THR A 329 21.18 9.37 -24.81
N LYS A 330 21.35 8.26 -25.52
CA LYS A 330 20.27 7.42 -26.04
C LYS A 330 20.12 6.16 -25.20
N PHE A 331 18.89 5.88 -24.79
CA PHE A 331 18.55 4.75 -23.92
C PHE A 331 17.41 3.93 -24.51
N ARG A 332 17.37 2.63 -24.20
CA ARG A 332 16.23 1.76 -24.49
C ARG A 332 15.56 1.37 -23.17
N PHE A 333 14.23 1.38 -23.16
CA PHE A 333 13.45 0.85 -22.04
C PHE A 333 13.01 -0.58 -22.35
N HIS A 334 13.26 -1.49 -21.43
CA HIS A 334 12.77 -2.86 -21.50
C HIS A 334 11.69 -3.03 -20.44
N ALA A 335 10.45 -3.24 -20.88
CA ALA A 335 9.32 -3.44 -19.99
C ALA A 335 9.46 -4.76 -19.20
N LYS A 336 9.12 -4.71 -17.91
CA LYS A 336 8.99 -5.90 -17.06
C LYS A 336 7.52 -6.18 -16.73
N TYR A 337 6.92 -5.35 -15.89
CA TYR A 337 5.52 -5.45 -15.46
C TYR A 337 5.03 -4.08 -14.97
N TYR A 338 3.73 -3.77 -15.11
CA TYR A 338 3.07 -2.57 -14.54
C TYR A 338 3.92 -1.28 -14.52
N ASN A 339 4.23 -0.74 -15.70
CA ASN A 339 5.05 0.45 -15.88
C ASN A 339 6.43 0.41 -15.18
N THR A 340 6.94 -0.79 -14.90
CA THR A 340 8.31 -1.04 -14.45
C THR A 340 9.19 -1.38 -15.63
N PHE A 341 10.33 -0.70 -15.72
CA PHE A 341 11.27 -0.81 -16.82
C PHE A 341 12.69 -0.97 -16.30
N THR A 342 13.51 -1.69 -17.06
CA THR A 342 14.97 -1.54 -16.99
C THR A 342 15.40 -0.60 -18.12
N ILE A 343 16.45 0.19 -17.88
CA ILE A 343 16.90 1.20 -18.83
C ILE A 343 18.34 0.89 -19.23
N SER A 344 18.57 0.56 -20.50
CA SER A 344 19.91 0.23 -21.02
C SER A 344 20.45 1.36 -21.91
N SER A 345 21.77 1.48 -21.96
CA SER A 345 22.42 2.36 -22.96
C SER A 345 22.20 1.82 -24.37
N LEU A 346 22.00 2.71 -25.35
CA LEU A 346 21.99 2.33 -26.77
C LEU A 346 23.41 1.99 -27.25
N ARG A 347 24.41 2.75 -26.79
CA ARG A 347 25.82 2.60 -27.19
C ARG A 347 26.47 1.37 -26.56
N TRP A 348 26.14 1.07 -25.31
CA TRP A 348 26.61 -0.13 -24.60
C TRP A 348 25.42 -0.94 -24.07
N PRO A 349 24.82 -1.80 -24.91
CA PRO A 349 23.59 -2.51 -24.57
C PRO A 349 23.69 -3.39 -23.33
N GLU A 350 24.89 -3.83 -22.95
CA GLU A 350 25.15 -4.62 -21.77
C GLU A 350 25.17 -3.81 -20.46
N TYR A 351 25.06 -2.48 -20.54
CA TYR A 351 25.04 -1.57 -19.40
C TYR A 351 23.64 -1.03 -19.12
N PHE A 352 23.23 -1.16 -17.86
CA PHE A 352 21.95 -0.70 -17.36
C PHE A 352 22.13 0.43 -16.36
N ILE A 353 21.19 1.37 -16.34
CA ILE A 353 21.09 2.37 -15.28
C ILE A 353 20.71 1.64 -13.98
N ARG A 354 21.49 1.86 -12.92
CA ARG A 354 21.25 1.28 -11.59
C ARG A 354 21.40 2.31 -10.49
N MET A 355 20.63 2.14 -9.43
CA MET A 355 20.85 2.83 -8.16
C MET A 355 22.01 2.18 -7.41
N GLU A 356 22.93 2.97 -6.89
CA GLU A 356 24.10 2.51 -6.17
C GLU A 356 24.15 3.12 -4.77
N MET A 357 24.92 2.49 -3.87
CA MET A 357 25.22 3.02 -2.53
C MET A 357 23.95 3.38 -1.73
N GLY A 358 22.97 2.48 -1.70
CA GLY A 358 21.72 2.72 -0.97
C GLY A 358 20.84 3.82 -1.59
N GLY A 359 21.03 4.12 -2.88
CA GLY A 359 20.23 5.10 -3.62
C GLY A 359 20.87 6.48 -3.73
N LEU A 360 22.05 6.68 -3.14
CA LEU A 360 22.75 7.97 -3.17
C LEU A 360 23.32 8.32 -4.55
N TRP A 361 23.51 7.33 -5.42
CA TRP A 361 24.12 7.52 -6.73
C TRP A 361 23.42 6.71 -7.80
N VAL A 362 23.60 7.12 -9.05
CA VAL A 362 23.14 6.37 -10.22
C VAL A 362 24.33 6.09 -11.12
N ALA A 363 24.49 4.84 -11.54
CA ALA A 363 25.61 4.42 -12.38
C ALA A 363 25.14 3.56 -13.56
N GLY A 364 25.97 3.53 -14.61
CA GLY A 364 25.86 2.55 -15.68
C GLY A 364 26.67 1.32 -15.33
N LYS A 365 26.01 0.18 -15.08
CA LYS A 365 26.67 -1.08 -14.71
C LYS A 365 26.43 -2.17 -15.73
N LYS A 366 27.51 -2.89 -16.04
CA LYS A 366 27.49 -4.06 -16.93
C LYS A 366 26.82 -5.25 -16.24
N GLY A 367 26.10 -6.05 -17.02
CA GLY A 367 25.56 -7.35 -16.62
C GLY A 367 24.04 -7.36 -16.52
N SER A 368 23.49 -8.49 -16.07
CA SER A 368 22.04 -8.69 -16.00
C SER A 368 21.38 -7.71 -15.04
N PRO A 369 20.25 -7.08 -15.42
CA PRO A 369 19.54 -6.15 -14.55
C PRO A 369 18.99 -6.88 -13.31
N ASP A 370 19.28 -6.34 -12.14
CA ASP A 370 18.77 -6.77 -10.84
C ASP A 370 17.68 -5.79 -10.36
N GLY A 371 17.18 -5.99 -9.12
CA GLY A 371 16.16 -5.09 -8.55
C GLY A 371 16.62 -3.63 -8.39
N GLN A 372 17.92 -3.32 -8.46
CA GLN A 372 18.43 -1.94 -8.43
C GLN A 372 18.42 -1.28 -9.81
N ALA A 373 18.23 -2.06 -10.88
CA ALA A 373 18.08 -1.60 -12.25
C ALA A 373 16.60 -1.40 -12.66
N ASP A 374 15.67 -1.78 -11.80
CA ASP A 374 14.23 -1.72 -12.05
C ASP A 374 13.65 -0.38 -11.59
N PHE A 375 13.04 0.35 -12.52
CA PHE A 375 12.41 1.63 -12.25
C PHE A 375 10.91 1.55 -12.56
N LYS A 376 10.07 1.83 -11.56
CA LYS A 376 8.68 2.17 -11.81
C LYS A 376 8.64 3.58 -12.39
N ILE A 377 8.02 3.74 -13.54
CA ILE A 377 7.89 5.01 -14.26
C ILE A 377 6.44 5.44 -14.22
N VAL A 378 6.18 6.64 -13.73
CA VAL A 378 4.83 7.21 -13.69
C VAL A 378 4.76 8.43 -14.57
N GLN A 379 3.80 8.45 -15.48
CA GLN A 379 3.52 9.57 -16.37
C GLN A 379 2.59 10.57 -15.67
N VAL A 380 2.98 11.85 -15.67
CA VAL A 380 2.19 12.97 -15.17
C VAL A 380 1.87 13.90 -16.33
N LYS A 381 0.59 14.08 -16.60
CA LYS A 381 0.09 15.07 -17.57
C LYS A 381 -0.23 16.37 -16.85
N ASP A 382 0.38 17.46 -17.28
CA ASP A 382 0.10 18.81 -16.79
C ASP A 382 -0.13 19.73 -17.98
N LYS A 383 -1.41 20.07 -18.21
CA LYS A 383 -1.87 20.78 -19.41
C LYS A 383 -1.43 20.03 -20.68
N GLU A 384 -0.73 20.70 -21.58
CA GLU A 384 -0.22 20.13 -22.84
C GLU A 384 1.13 19.41 -22.69
N LYS A 385 1.72 19.41 -21.50
CA LYS A 385 3.05 18.82 -21.27
C LYS A 385 2.95 17.50 -20.52
N THR A 386 3.78 16.56 -20.94
CA THR A 386 3.89 15.24 -20.32
C THR A 386 5.27 15.12 -19.68
N TYR A 387 5.29 14.75 -18.40
CA TYR A 387 6.50 14.52 -17.64
C TYR A 387 6.46 13.12 -17.01
N TYR A 388 7.62 12.65 -16.59
CA TYR A 388 7.79 11.32 -16.00
C TYR A 388 8.55 11.44 -14.69
N LEU A 389 8.15 10.64 -13.72
CA LEU A 389 8.94 10.38 -12.51
C LEU A 389 9.40 8.92 -12.54
N LEU A 390 10.64 8.71 -12.11
CA LEU A 390 11.26 7.39 -12.09
C LEU A 390 11.63 7.06 -10.64
N ALA A 391 11.06 5.99 -10.11
CA ALA A 391 11.36 5.49 -8.78
C ALA A 391 11.97 4.09 -8.89
N PRO A 392 13.18 3.83 -8.35
CA PRO A 392 13.69 2.47 -8.22
C PRO A 392 12.74 1.60 -7.40
N THR A 393 12.40 0.40 -7.89
CA THR A 393 11.46 -0.50 -7.20
C THR A 393 11.99 -0.98 -5.86
N ALA A 394 13.31 -1.13 -5.74
CA ALA A 394 13.99 -1.45 -4.48
C ALA A 394 13.91 -0.33 -3.42
N MET A 395 13.56 0.90 -3.80
CA MET A 395 13.54 2.08 -2.90
C MET A 395 12.33 2.97 -3.21
N LYS A 396 11.13 2.52 -2.79
CA LYS A 396 9.84 3.18 -3.08
C LYS A 396 9.72 4.65 -2.60
N THR A 397 10.60 5.09 -1.70
CA THR A 397 10.64 6.46 -1.14
C THR A 397 11.67 7.38 -1.83
N THR A 398 12.35 6.88 -2.86
CA THR A 398 13.42 7.58 -3.57
C THR A 398 13.01 7.80 -5.03
N LEU A 399 13.27 8.99 -5.55
CA LEU A 399 13.07 9.35 -6.96
C LEU A 399 14.39 9.71 -7.61
N LEU A 400 14.49 9.41 -8.91
CA LEU A 400 15.59 9.86 -9.73
C LEU A 400 15.64 11.39 -9.76
N TYR A 401 16.78 11.97 -9.40
CA TYR A 401 16.97 13.40 -9.19
C TYR A 401 18.20 13.92 -9.93
N ALA A 402 18.00 15.00 -10.69
CA ALA A 402 19.06 15.76 -11.33
C ALA A 402 19.63 16.80 -10.35
N ALA A 403 20.74 16.46 -9.70
CA ALA A 403 21.39 17.32 -8.73
C ALA A 403 22.17 18.48 -9.36
N PHE A 404 22.48 19.46 -8.51
CA PHE A 404 23.34 20.58 -8.86
C PHE A 404 24.70 20.08 -9.37
N LYS A 405 25.27 20.75 -10.38
CA LYS A 405 26.51 20.35 -11.11
C LYS A 405 26.38 19.11 -12.00
N GLY A 406 25.17 18.69 -12.35
CA GLY A 406 24.94 17.67 -13.37
C GLY A 406 25.12 16.22 -12.90
N ARG A 407 25.12 15.99 -11.59
CA ARG A 407 25.10 14.64 -11.01
C ARG A 407 23.67 14.10 -11.02
N VAL A 408 23.52 12.79 -11.11
CA VAL A 408 22.24 12.11 -10.96
C VAL A 408 22.31 11.19 -9.73
N CYS A 409 21.33 11.33 -8.85
CA CYS A 409 21.22 10.56 -7.61
C CYS A 409 19.76 10.21 -7.33
N GLY A 410 19.54 9.41 -6.29
CA GLY A 410 18.24 9.31 -5.65
C GLY A 410 18.07 10.44 -4.65
N GLU A 411 16.87 11.01 -4.62
CA GLU A 411 16.45 11.98 -3.61
C GLU A 411 15.11 11.54 -3.06
N THR A 412 14.85 11.81 -1.79
CA THR A 412 13.56 11.46 -1.17
C THR A 412 12.41 12.05 -1.98
N CYS A 413 11.29 11.32 -2.08
CA CYS A 413 10.10 11.72 -2.82
C CYS A 413 9.57 13.11 -2.37
N LYS A 414 10.06 14.18 -2.97
CA LYS A 414 9.57 15.55 -2.83
C LYS A 414 9.51 16.17 -4.22
N PRO A 415 8.49 15.79 -5.02
CA PRO A 415 8.39 16.15 -6.43
C PRO A 415 8.68 17.62 -6.62
N ASN A 416 9.81 17.87 -7.28
CA ASN A 416 10.26 19.19 -7.67
C ASN A 416 10.79 19.09 -9.10
N ASN A 417 11.04 20.22 -9.75
CA ASN A 417 11.40 20.23 -11.17
C ASN A 417 12.67 19.42 -11.50
N ASN A 418 13.54 19.12 -10.53
CA ASN A 418 14.71 18.26 -10.74
C ASN A 418 14.40 16.75 -10.68
N GLN A 419 13.22 16.35 -10.20
CA GLN A 419 12.74 14.95 -10.17
C GLN A 419 11.80 14.62 -11.34
N PHE A 420 11.29 15.64 -12.03
CA PHE A 420 10.51 15.45 -13.26
C PHE A 420 11.44 15.35 -14.46
N TRP A 421 11.16 14.37 -15.30
CA TRP A 421 11.94 14.07 -16.50
C TRP A 421 11.06 14.14 -17.74
N MET A 422 11.61 14.63 -18.83
CA MET A 422 11.04 14.51 -20.17
C MET A 422 11.70 13.31 -20.84
N ILE A 423 10.89 12.40 -21.38
CA ILE A 423 11.36 11.22 -22.11
C ILE A 423 10.85 11.35 -23.54
N GLU A 424 11.77 11.42 -24.50
CA GLU A 424 11.46 11.76 -25.89
C GLU A 424 12.11 10.78 -26.85
N LYS A 425 11.31 10.31 -27.82
CA LYS A 425 11.76 9.38 -28.86
C LYS A 425 12.77 10.10 -29.76
N CYS A 426 13.90 9.46 -30.03
CA CYS A 426 14.96 10.01 -30.88
C CYS A 426 14.63 9.88 -32.36
#